data_AF-A0A6L2JJT1-F1
#
_entry.id   AF-A0A6L2JJT1-F1
#
_cell.length_a   1.000
_cell.length_b   1.000
_cell.length_c   1.000
_cell.angle_alpha   90.00
_cell.angle_beta   90.00
_cell.angle_gamma   90.00
#
_symmetry.space_group_name_H-M   'P 1'
#
loop_
_entity.id
_entity.type
_entity.pdbx_description
1 polymer ?
#
loop_
_entity_poly.entity_id
_entity_poly.type
_entity_poly.pdbx_seq_one_letter_code
_entity_poly.pdbx_strand_id
1 'polypeptide(L)'
;MREEKVKAAFKEFKQYEDNRVEQCCAEMDVRLDALSIAFDEELYPHMLTAIAGRRWVIGRGLRSAVMKCGESTKLRQAFTDVVSAGIAKGMSEGLKHEVEHGKAKLDLGAIEAYHSEAEAKYIAALHALKSLKYPLVDQLECLKDAPMDVIMASLHLESNTGDDASQGIHELRPSSSQLTIHVYPEARKPMDPWACKEEILLADAIAANVSRAEKKKKCRVVCRTHGVGSAHHAKFDGVPVSVPTIAPQGLAILLADTATHTEVSKDEASPRLLRSSSLPVMHS
;
A
#
# COMPACT_ATOMS: atom_id res chain seq x y z
N MET A 1 35.90 58.57 25.21
CA MET A 1 34.74 58.91 24.35
C MET A 1 34.61 58.01 23.11
N ARG A 2 35.68 57.67 22.36
CA ARG A 2 35.57 56.76 21.18
C ARG A 2 35.23 55.31 21.56
N GLU A 3 35.87 54.76 22.59
CA GLU A 3 35.66 53.37 23.01
C GLU A 3 34.20 53.11 23.43
N GLU A 4 33.62 54.01 24.22
CA GLU A 4 32.21 53.94 24.63
C GLU A 4 31.24 53.99 23.44
N LYS A 5 31.55 54.78 22.40
CA LYS A 5 30.75 54.82 21.16
C LYS A 5 30.81 53.49 20.39
N VAL A 6 31.98 52.84 20.35
CA VAL A 6 32.14 51.53 19.71
C VAL A 6 31.40 50.44 20.48
N LYS A 7 31.47 50.44 21.82
CA LYS A 7 30.71 49.51 22.68
C LYS A 7 29.20 49.67 22.51
N ALA A 8 28.71 50.91 22.44
CA ALA A 8 27.31 51.19 22.19
C ALA A 8 26.85 50.67 20.82
N ALA A 9 27.60 50.98 19.75
CA ALA A 9 27.30 50.50 18.40
C ALA A 9 27.32 48.97 18.30
N PHE A 10 28.24 48.30 18.98
CA PHE A 10 28.28 46.84 19.02
C PHE A 10 27.06 46.24 19.76
N LYS A 11 26.62 46.87 20.85
CA LYS A 11 25.43 46.42 21.59
C LYS A 11 24.15 46.59 20.76
N GLU A 12 24.02 47.71 20.05
CA GLU A 12 22.91 47.95 19.12
C GLU A 12 22.90 46.94 17.97
N PHE A 13 24.07 46.67 17.37
CA PHE A 13 24.20 45.65 16.34
C PHE A 13 23.78 44.27 16.84
N LYS A 14 24.24 43.87 18.04
CA LYS A 14 23.85 42.58 18.64
C LYS A 14 22.34 42.49 18.84
N GLN A 15 21.73 43.53 19.40
CA GLN A 15 20.29 43.56 19.61
C GLN A 15 19.51 43.49 18.28
N TYR A 16 19.99 44.18 17.24
CA TYR A 16 19.41 44.11 15.91
C TYR A 16 19.46 42.69 15.33
N GLU A 17 20.61 42.03 15.43
CA GLU A 17 20.76 40.64 14.97
C GLU A 17 19.90 39.67 15.77
N ASP A 18 19.87 39.78 17.10
CA ASP A 18 19.05 38.94 17.97
C ASP A 18 17.55 39.09 17.61
N ASN A 19 17.07 40.33 17.43
CA ASN A 19 15.69 40.60 17.01
C ASN A 19 15.38 40.01 15.61
N ARG A 20 16.32 40.13 14.67
CA ARG A 20 16.16 39.60 13.31
C ARG A 20 16.07 38.08 13.30
N VAL A 21 16.91 37.41 14.09
CA VAL A 21 16.88 35.95 14.26
C VAL A 21 15.58 35.52 14.94
N GLU A 22 15.18 36.20 16.01
CA GLU A 22 13.93 35.90 16.73
C GLU A 22 12.69 36.04 15.83
N GLN A 23 12.65 37.09 14.99
CA GLN A 23 11.59 37.26 14.00
C GLN A 23 11.56 36.11 12.97
N CYS A 24 12.73 35.72 12.46
CA CYS A 24 12.86 34.61 11.51
C CYS A 24 12.40 33.28 12.14
N CYS A 25 12.82 33.01 13.39
CA CYS A 25 12.38 31.82 14.13
C CYS A 25 10.86 31.82 14.34
N ALA A 26 10.27 32.94 14.72
CA ALA A 26 8.83 33.05 14.91
C ALA A 26 8.05 32.81 13.59
N GLU A 27 8.56 33.27 12.45
CA GLU A 27 7.97 32.99 11.14
C GLU A 27 8.06 31.50 10.79
N MET A 28 9.22 30.88 11.00
CA MET A 28 9.41 29.45 10.77
C MET A 28 8.50 28.60 11.65
N ASP A 29 8.36 28.95 12.94
CA ASP A 29 7.47 28.25 13.87
C ASP A 29 6.02 28.28 13.40
N VAL A 30 5.53 29.45 12.97
CA VAL A 30 4.16 29.57 12.43
C VAL A 30 3.96 28.69 11.19
N ARG A 31 4.97 28.63 10.31
CA ARG A 31 4.92 27.79 9.10
C ARG A 31 4.95 26.30 9.45
N LEU A 32 5.78 25.89 10.40
CA LEU A 32 5.85 24.51 10.88
C LEU A 32 4.55 24.07 11.57
N ASP A 33 3.93 24.96 12.36
CA ASP A 33 2.63 24.70 12.98
C ASP A 33 1.54 24.49 11.95
N ALA A 34 1.48 25.35 10.93
CA ALA A 34 0.54 25.21 9.82
C ALA A 34 0.71 23.88 9.07
N LEU A 35 1.96 23.50 8.76
CA LEU A 35 2.27 22.22 8.13
C LEU A 35 1.92 21.02 9.02
N SER A 36 2.18 21.10 10.32
CA SER A 36 1.87 20.04 11.28
C SER A 36 0.37 19.81 11.40
N ILE A 37 -0.43 20.88 11.37
CA ILE A 37 -1.89 20.80 11.35
C ILE A 37 -2.37 20.18 10.04
N ALA A 38 -1.91 20.67 8.88
CA ALA A 38 -2.31 20.13 7.58
C ALA A 38 -1.98 18.63 7.45
N PHE A 39 -0.82 18.21 7.96
CA PHE A 39 -0.43 16.80 8.02
C PHE A 39 -1.41 15.97 8.84
N ASP A 40 -1.77 16.44 10.05
CA ASP A 40 -2.69 15.73 10.92
C ASP A 40 -4.12 15.72 10.34
N GLU A 41 -4.57 16.76 9.66
CA GLU A 41 -5.96 16.83 9.17
C GLU A 41 -6.18 16.08 7.86
N GLU A 42 -5.22 16.16 6.94
CA GLU A 42 -5.39 15.65 5.58
C GLU A 42 -4.53 14.41 5.35
N LEU A 43 -3.21 14.55 5.41
CA LEU A 43 -2.32 13.51 4.91
C LEU A 43 -2.36 12.23 5.76
N TYR A 44 -2.35 12.37 7.08
CA TYR A 44 -2.25 11.24 7.99
C TYR A 44 -3.49 10.31 7.94
N PRO A 45 -4.74 10.80 8.00
CA PRO A 45 -5.92 9.95 7.83
C PRO A 45 -5.95 9.18 6.50
N HIS A 46 -5.52 9.82 5.39
CA HIS A 46 -5.46 9.17 4.08
C HIS A 46 -4.43 8.04 4.05
N MET A 47 -3.23 8.27 4.59
CA MET A 47 -2.20 7.24 4.72
C MET A 47 -2.70 6.04 5.54
N LEU A 48 -3.33 6.32 6.68
CA LEU A 48 -3.90 5.31 7.57
C LEU A 48 -4.95 4.46 6.85
N THR A 49 -5.85 5.11 6.11
CA THR A 49 -6.90 4.44 5.33
C THR A 49 -6.30 3.57 4.23
N ALA A 50 -5.30 4.07 3.51
CA ALA A 50 -4.61 3.30 2.46
C ALA A 50 -3.89 2.07 3.02
N ILE A 51 -3.20 2.20 4.17
CA ILE A 51 -2.52 1.08 4.83
C ILE A 51 -3.53 0.04 5.30
N ALA A 52 -4.56 0.47 6.04
CA ALA A 52 -5.58 -0.43 6.57
C ALA A 52 -6.33 -1.15 5.45
N GLY A 53 -6.69 -0.44 4.38
CA GLY A 53 -7.32 -0.99 3.18
C GLY A 53 -6.46 -2.08 2.53
N ARG A 54 -5.19 -1.80 2.24
CA ARG A 54 -4.27 -2.80 1.64
C ARG A 54 -4.13 -4.06 2.50
N ARG A 55 -4.00 -3.90 3.82
CA ARG A 55 -3.91 -5.04 4.76
C ARG A 55 -5.19 -5.87 4.73
N TRP A 56 -6.34 -5.21 4.70
CA TRP A 56 -7.62 -5.89 4.57
C TRP A 56 -7.71 -6.66 3.25
N VAL A 57 -7.31 -6.07 2.10
CA VAL A 57 -7.32 -6.77 0.81
C VAL A 57 -6.46 -8.03 0.84
N ILE A 58 -5.23 -7.93 1.37
CA ILE A 58 -4.29 -9.06 1.42
C ILE A 58 -4.81 -10.17 2.33
N GLY A 59 -5.39 -9.83 3.48
CA GLY A 59 -5.87 -10.82 4.45
C GLY A 59 -7.29 -11.31 4.16
N ARG A 60 -8.28 -10.43 4.29
CA ARG A 60 -9.70 -10.78 4.17
C ARG A 60 -10.21 -10.73 2.73
N GLY A 61 -9.78 -9.76 1.94
CA GLY A 61 -10.24 -9.58 0.56
C GLY A 61 -9.92 -10.79 -0.31
N LEU A 62 -8.66 -11.25 -0.29
CA LEU A 62 -8.22 -12.42 -1.02
C LEU A 62 -8.98 -13.68 -0.60
N ARG A 63 -9.14 -13.91 0.71
CA ARG A 63 -9.92 -15.05 1.23
C ARG A 63 -11.36 -15.01 0.73
N SER A 64 -12.00 -13.85 0.76
CA SER A 64 -13.37 -13.65 0.28
C SER A 64 -13.48 -13.92 -1.22
N ALA A 65 -12.51 -13.45 -2.01
CA ALA A 65 -12.47 -13.71 -3.45
C ALA A 65 -12.35 -15.21 -3.77
N VAL A 66 -11.49 -15.93 -3.04
CA VAL A 66 -11.35 -17.39 -3.19
C VAL A 66 -12.67 -18.10 -2.86
N MET A 67 -13.37 -17.69 -1.79
CA MET A 67 -14.66 -18.31 -1.45
C MET A 67 -15.72 -18.06 -2.54
N LYS A 68 -15.83 -16.82 -3.06
CA LYS A 68 -16.71 -16.53 -4.20
C LYS A 68 -16.39 -17.37 -5.44
N CYS A 69 -15.12 -17.58 -5.73
CA CYS A 69 -14.72 -18.49 -6.81
C CYS A 69 -15.21 -19.92 -6.55
N GLY A 70 -15.14 -20.39 -5.30
CA GLY A 70 -15.68 -21.71 -4.90
C GLY A 70 -17.19 -21.86 -5.10
N GLU A 71 -17.95 -20.77 -5.05
CA GLU A 71 -19.40 -20.77 -5.31
C GLU A 71 -19.74 -20.82 -6.81
N SER A 72 -18.78 -20.56 -7.70
CA SER A 72 -19.01 -20.61 -9.14
C SER A 72 -19.31 -22.04 -9.60
N THR A 73 -20.55 -22.29 -10.00
CA THR A 73 -21.00 -23.58 -10.55
C THR A 73 -20.19 -23.97 -11.79
N LYS A 74 -19.81 -23.01 -12.63
CA LYS A 74 -18.97 -23.23 -13.80
C LYS A 74 -17.57 -23.71 -13.41
N LEU A 75 -16.94 -23.09 -12.40
CA LEU A 75 -15.62 -23.49 -11.91
C LEU A 75 -15.69 -24.89 -11.28
N ARG A 76 -16.70 -25.13 -10.43
CA ARG A 76 -16.93 -26.44 -9.83
C ARG A 76 -17.12 -27.52 -10.87
N GLN A 77 -17.94 -27.28 -11.90
CA GLN A 77 -18.18 -28.24 -12.98
C GLN A 77 -16.90 -28.53 -13.77
N ALA A 78 -16.18 -27.49 -14.23
CA ALA A 78 -14.94 -27.67 -14.96
C ALA A 78 -13.89 -28.43 -14.13
N PHE A 79 -13.83 -28.17 -12.82
CA PHE A 79 -12.97 -28.93 -11.91
C PHE A 79 -13.41 -30.39 -11.78
N THR A 80 -14.71 -30.65 -11.60
CA THR A 80 -15.27 -32.01 -11.59
C THR A 80 -14.94 -32.76 -12.88
N ASP A 81 -15.09 -32.13 -14.04
CA ASP A 81 -14.79 -32.73 -15.34
C ASP A 81 -13.30 -33.10 -15.46
N VAL A 82 -12.40 -32.24 -14.99
CA VAL A 82 -10.94 -32.52 -14.95
C VAL A 82 -10.64 -33.70 -14.04
N VAL A 83 -11.21 -33.74 -12.84
CA VAL A 83 -10.99 -34.82 -11.88
C VAL A 83 -11.53 -36.14 -12.46
N SER A 84 -12.75 -36.15 -12.98
CA SER A 84 -13.35 -37.34 -13.61
C SER A 84 -12.53 -37.84 -14.80
N ALA A 85 -12.11 -36.94 -15.71
CA ALA A 85 -11.29 -37.31 -16.85
C ALA A 85 -9.88 -37.78 -16.42
N GLY A 86 -9.31 -37.21 -15.36
CA GLY A 86 -8.02 -37.61 -14.81
C GLY A 86 -8.05 -39.01 -14.20
N ILE A 87 -9.13 -39.35 -13.49
CA ILE A 87 -9.36 -40.72 -13.00
C ILE A 87 -9.46 -41.70 -14.17
N ALA A 88 -10.27 -41.39 -15.20
CA ALA A 88 -10.41 -42.24 -16.38
C ALA A 88 -9.07 -42.43 -17.14
N LYS A 89 -8.27 -41.36 -17.23
CA LYS A 89 -6.92 -41.40 -17.80
C LYS A 89 -6.02 -42.35 -16.99
N GLY A 90 -5.94 -42.16 -15.68
CA GLY A 90 -5.11 -42.99 -14.81
C GLY A 90 -5.50 -44.47 -14.86
N MET A 91 -6.79 -44.79 -14.91
CA MET A 91 -7.27 -46.16 -15.11
C MET A 91 -6.83 -46.75 -16.45
N SER A 92 -6.93 -45.98 -17.53
CA SER A 92 -6.54 -46.43 -18.88
C SER A 92 -5.02 -46.61 -19.00
N GLU A 93 -4.23 -45.74 -18.38
CA GLU A 93 -2.77 -45.85 -18.31
C GLU A 93 -2.32 -47.05 -17.49
N GLY A 94 -2.93 -47.28 -16.32
CA GLY A 94 -2.65 -48.44 -15.47
C GLY A 94 -2.93 -49.76 -16.19
N LEU A 95 -4.08 -49.85 -16.86
CA LEU A 95 -4.47 -51.03 -17.64
C LEU A 95 -3.51 -51.27 -18.82
N LYS A 96 -3.12 -50.21 -19.53
CA LYS A 96 -2.12 -50.29 -20.60
C LYS A 96 -0.81 -50.89 -20.08
N HIS A 97 -0.33 -50.41 -18.94
CA HIS A 97 0.91 -50.90 -18.32
C HIS A 97 0.81 -52.37 -17.88
N GLU A 98 -0.33 -52.80 -17.35
CA GLU A 98 -0.56 -54.19 -16.95
C GLU A 98 -0.52 -55.15 -18.16
N VAL A 99 -1.18 -54.80 -19.27
CA VAL A 99 -1.16 -55.61 -20.50
C VAL A 99 0.25 -55.70 -21.09
N GLU A 100 0.98 -54.58 -21.13
CA GLU A 100 2.38 -54.53 -21.60
C GLU A 100 3.31 -55.39 -20.72
N HIS A 101 3.11 -55.38 -19.40
CA HIS A 101 3.95 -56.13 -18.47
C HIS A 101 3.63 -57.63 -18.41
N GLY A 102 2.35 -58.00 -18.51
CA GLY A 102 1.86 -59.37 -18.37
C GLY A 102 2.17 -60.32 -19.55
N LYS A 103 2.74 -59.81 -20.66
CA LYS A 103 2.96 -60.55 -21.93
C LYS A 103 1.71 -61.23 -22.50
N ALA A 104 0.51 -60.84 -22.04
CA ALA A 104 -0.73 -61.28 -22.66
C ALA A 104 -0.83 -60.59 -24.02
N LYS A 105 -0.91 -61.36 -25.11
CA LYS A 105 -1.24 -60.84 -26.46
C LYS A 105 -2.72 -60.42 -26.56
N LEU A 106 -3.23 -59.74 -25.54
CA LEU A 106 -4.56 -59.17 -25.54
C LEU A 106 -4.51 -57.82 -26.24
N ASP A 107 -5.40 -57.64 -27.22
CA ASP A 107 -5.59 -56.35 -27.85
C ASP A 107 -6.19 -55.37 -26.84
N LEU A 108 -5.53 -54.23 -26.63
CA LEU A 108 -5.95 -53.20 -25.69
C LEU A 108 -7.37 -52.70 -25.98
N GLY A 109 -7.72 -52.63 -27.27
CA GLY A 109 -9.04 -52.21 -27.74
C GLY A 109 -10.16 -53.21 -27.43
N ALA A 110 -9.83 -54.45 -27.10
CA ALA A 110 -10.80 -55.49 -26.73
C ALA A 110 -11.16 -55.48 -25.24
N ILE A 111 -10.45 -54.70 -24.41
CA ILE A 111 -10.75 -54.59 -22.98
C ILE A 111 -11.85 -53.56 -22.80
N GLU A 112 -13.03 -54.00 -22.36
CA GLU A 112 -14.23 -53.15 -22.19
C GLU A 112 -13.98 -51.92 -21.30
N ALA A 113 -13.09 -52.04 -20.31
CA ALA A 113 -12.72 -50.95 -19.40
C ALA A 113 -11.67 -49.96 -19.97
N TYR A 114 -11.07 -50.24 -21.13
CA TYR A 114 -10.06 -49.37 -21.74
C TYR A 114 -10.73 -48.23 -22.54
N HIS A 115 -10.38 -46.99 -22.21
CA HIS A 115 -10.83 -45.82 -22.94
C HIS A 115 -9.66 -45.15 -23.67
N SER A 116 -9.50 -45.46 -24.96
CA SER A 116 -8.43 -44.92 -25.81
C SER A 116 -8.43 -43.38 -25.89
N GLU A 117 -9.58 -42.74 -25.68
CA GLU A 117 -9.74 -41.28 -25.68
C GLU A 117 -9.52 -40.61 -24.31
N ALA A 118 -9.28 -41.37 -23.24
CA ALA A 118 -9.23 -40.82 -21.89
C ALA A 118 -8.18 -39.71 -21.72
N GLU A 119 -7.01 -39.87 -22.35
CA GLU A 119 -5.97 -38.86 -22.36
C GLU A 119 -6.41 -37.57 -23.08
N ALA A 120 -7.02 -37.71 -24.26
CA ALA A 120 -7.51 -36.57 -25.03
C ALA A 120 -8.62 -35.83 -24.26
N LYS A 121 -9.54 -36.55 -23.61
CA LYS A 121 -10.59 -35.97 -22.75
C LYS A 121 -10.02 -35.24 -21.55
N TYR A 122 -8.99 -35.79 -20.91
CA TYR A 122 -8.30 -35.13 -19.82
C TYR A 122 -7.61 -33.83 -20.25
N ILE A 123 -6.90 -33.84 -21.38
CA ILE A 123 -6.25 -32.64 -21.94
C ILE A 123 -7.30 -31.58 -22.31
N ALA A 124 -8.41 -31.99 -22.93
CA ALA A 124 -9.50 -31.09 -23.28
C ALA A 124 -10.15 -30.46 -22.03
N ALA A 125 -10.38 -31.24 -20.96
CA ALA A 125 -10.91 -30.74 -19.70
C ALA A 125 -9.94 -29.77 -19.01
N LEU A 126 -8.63 -30.07 -19.00
CA LEU A 126 -7.62 -29.15 -18.48
C LEU A 126 -7.59 -27.83 -19.26
N HIS A 127 -7.68 -27.90 -20.59
CA HIS A 127 -7.75 -26.71 -21.42
C HIS A 127 -9.02 -25.90 -21.13
N ALA A 128 -10.17 -26.57 -20.98
CA ALA A 128 -11.43 -25.92 -20.61
C ALA A 128 -11.31 -25.19 -19.26
N LEU A 129 -10.76 -25.85 -18.23
CA LEU A 129 -10.54 -25.26 -16.91
C LEU A 129 -9.59 -24.04 -16.99
N LYS A 130 -8.49 -24.14 -17.73
CA LYS A 130 -7.53 -23.04 -17.92
C LYS A 130 -8.13 -21.86 -18.69
N SER A 131 -9.00 -22.14 -19.65
CA SER A 131 -9.68 -21.13 -20.46
C SER A 131 -10.89 -20.49 -19.77
N LEU A 132 -11.27 -21.01 -18.59
CA LEU A 132 -12.41 -20.50 -17.86
C LEU A 132 -12.14 -19.06 -17.43
N LYS A 133 -12.98 -18.14 -17.91
CA LYS A 133 -12.97 -16.76 -17.40
C LYS A 133 -13.41 -16.77 -15.95
N TYR A 134 -12.75 -15.96 -15.14
CA TYR A 134 -13.13 -15.72 -13.75
C TYR A 134 -13.81 -14.35 -13.70
N PRO A 135 -15.16 -14.26 -13.79
CA PRO A 135 -15.84 -12.98 -13.88
C PRO A 135 -15.57 -12.09 -12.66
N LEU A 136 -15.21 -12.70 -11.53
CA LEU A 136 -14.79 -12.00 -10.33
C LEU A 136 -13.46 -11.27 -10.51
N VAL A 137 -12.49 -11.88 -11.20
CA VAL A 137 -11.20 -11.24 -11.48
C VAL A 137 -11.40 -10.06 -12.43
N ASP A 138 -12.19 -10.25 -13.50
CA ASP A 138 -12.52 -9.18 -14.44
C ASP A 138 -13.22 -8.00 -13.72
N GLN A 139 -14.12 -8.29 -12.78
CA GLN A 139 -14.78 -7.28 -11.94
C GLN A 139 -13.77 -6.55 -11.03
N LEU A 140 -12.90 -7.28 -10.34
CA LEU A 140 -11.88 -6.68 -9.46
C LEU A 140 -10.88 -5.83 -10.24
N GLU A 141 -10.53 -6.24 -11.46
CA GLU A 141 -9.67 -5.46 -12.36
C GLU A 141 -10.33 -4.13 -12.76
N CYS A 142 -11.64 -4.15 -13.04
CA CYS A 142 -12.42 -2.93 -13.30
C CYS A 142 -12.52 -2.00 -12.08
N LEU A 143 -12.27 -2.52 -10.88
CA LEU A 143 -12.35 -1.80 -9.60
C LEU A 143 -10.99 -1.44 -9.01
N LYS A 144 -9.88 -1.60 -9.76
CA LYS A 144 -8.53 -1.38 -9.24
C LYS A 144 -8.29 0.03 -8.67
N ASP A 145 -8.99 1.03 -9.21
CA ASP A 145 -8.91 2.44 -8.81
C ASP A 145 -10.14 2.88 -7.99
N ALA A 146 -11.04 1.95 -7.67
CA ALA A 146 -12.25 2.25 -6.92
C ALA A 146 -11.94 2.46 -5.43
N PRO A 147 -12.75 3.27 -4.73
CA PRO A 147 -12.71 3.39 -3.28
C PRO A 147 -12.83 2.02 -2.59
N MET A 148 -12.17 1.89 -1.45
CA MET A 148 -12.04 0.62 -0.72
C MET A 148 -13.41 0.02 -0.34
N ASP A 149 -14.38 0.86 0.02
CA ASP A 149 -15.76 0.48 0.33
C ASP A 149 -16.49 -0.13 -0.88
N VAL A 150 -16.24 0.38 -2.09
CA VAL A 150 -16.78 -0.19 -3.34
C VAL A 150 -16.17 -1.57 -3.62
N ILE A 151 -14.85 -1.72 -3.43
CA ILE A 151 -14.15 -3.01 -3.57
C ILE A 151 -14.70 -4.00 -2.54
N MET A 152 -14.87 -3.58 -1.28
CA MET A 152 -15.44 -4.39 -0.20
C MET A 152 -16.88 -4.82 -0.51
N ALA A 153 -17.74 -3.92 -0.97
CA ALA A 153 -19.11 -4.24 -1.35
C ALA A 153 -19.18 -5.27 -2.48
N SER A 154 -18.28 -5.15 -3.46
CA SER A 154 -18.20 -6.09 -4.60
C SER A 154 -17.75 -7.49 -4.19
N LEU A 155 -17.04 -7.61 -3.06
CA LEU A 155 -16.62 -8.89 -2.48
C LEU A 155 -17.68 -9.52 -1.55
N HIS A 156 -18.83 -8.88 -1.35
CA HIS A 156 -19.91 -9.41 -0.52
C HIS A 156 -20.40 -10.78 -1.02
N LEU A 157 -20.26 -11.84 -0.23
CA LEU A 157 -20.90 -13.13 -0.48
C LEU A 157 -22.40 -13.00 -0.20
N GLU A 158 -23.22 -13.20 -1.23
CA GLU A 158 -24.67 -13.27 -1.05
C GLU A 158 -25.03 -14.72 -0.66
N SER A 159 -25.40 -14.94 0.61
CA SER A 159 -25.75 -16.27 1.11
C SER A 159 -27.12 -16.67 0.55
N ASN A 160 -27.14 -17.47 -0.52
CA ASN A 160 -28.37 -17.93 -1.18
C ASN A 160 -29.09 -19.09 -0.45
N THR A 161 -28.84 -19.33 0.83
CA THR A 161 -29.41 -20.46 1.57
C THR A 161 -29.93 -20.02 2.93
N GLY A 162 -31.24 -20.19 3.13
CA GLY A 162 -31.91 -19.97 4.41
C GLY A 162 -31.30 -20.83 5.52
N ASP A 163 -31.14 -20.22 6.69
CA ASP A 163 -30.79 -20.70 8.04
C ASP A 163 -29.65 -21.72 8.26
N ASP A 164 -29.10 -22.37 7.22
CA ASP A 164 -27.98 -23.32 7.31
C ASP A 164 -26.63 -22.77 6.82
N ALA A 165 -26.54 -21.46 6.56
CA ALA A 165 -25.27 -20.84 6.18
C ALA A 165 -24.25 -20.98 7.33
N SER A 166 -23.12 -21.66 7.07
CA SER A 166 -22.05 -21.82 8.04
C SER A 166 -21.65 -20.47 8.63
N GLN A 167 -21.63 -20.36 9.96
CA GLN A 167 -21.42 -19.12 10.73
C GLN A 167 -20.20 -18.28 10.27
N GLY A 168 -19.20 -18.92 9.65
CA GLY A 168 -18.04 -18.28 9.06
C GLY A 168 -18.30 -17.39 7.83
N ILE A 169 -19.45 -17.48 7.15
CA ILE A 169 -19.78 -16.60 6.01
C ILE A 169 -20.20 -15.20 6.51
N HIS A 170 -20.90 -15.12 7.64
CA HIS A 170 -21.29 -13.84 8.25
C HIS A 170 -20.10 -13.05 8.80
N GLU A 171 -19.07 -13.73 9.33
CA GLU A 171 -17.82 -13.08 9.81
C GLU A 171 -17.00 -12.44 8.68
N LEU A 172 -17.23 -12.85 7.43
CA LEU A 172 -16.49 -12.35 6.27
C LEU A 172 -17.17 -11.19 5.58
N ARG A 173 -18.34 -10.75 6.06
CA ARG A 173 -19.02 -9.59 5.51
C ARG A 173 -18.06 -8.40 5.56
N PRO A 174 -17.62 -7.88 4.40
CA PRO A 174 -16.70 -6.76 4.35
C PRO A 174 -17.35 -5.53 4.99
N SER A 175 -16.67 -4.90 5.93
CA SER A 175 -17.08 -3.63 6.51
C SER A 175 -15.87 -2.75 6.76
N SER A 176 -16.00 -1.44 6.50
CA SER A 176 -14.98 -0.45 6.85
C SER A 176 -14.72 -0.40 8.35
N SER A 177 -15.70 -0.80 9.18
CA SER A 177 -15.53 -0.93 10.64
C SER A 177 -14.54 -2.02 11.06
N GLN A 178 -14.17 -2.92 10.14
CA GLN A 178 -13.21 -4.00 10.38
C GLN A 178 -11.77 -3.62 10.02
N LEU A 179 -11.55 -2.41 9.50
CA LEU A 179 -10.22 -1.93 9.14
C LEU A 179 -9.44 -1.62 10.42
N THR A 180 -8.29 -2.28 10.58
CA THR A 180 -7.41 -2.10 11.74
C THR A 180 -6.03 -1.61 11.32
N ILE A 181 -5.36 -0.91 12.23
CA ILE A 181 -3.99 -0.44 12.09
C ILE A 181 -3.16 -0.92 13.26
N HIS A 182 -1.92 -1.28 12.98
CA HIS A 182 -0.95 -1.65 14.01
C HIS A 182 -0.44 -0.41 14.73
N VAL A 183 -0.52 -0.44 16.06
CA VAL A 183 0.08 0.57 16.91
C VAL A 183 1.45 0.07 17.36
N TYR A 184 2.46 0.84 16.98
CA TYR A 184 3.83 0.59 17.40
C TYR A 184 4.18 1.47 18.61
N PRO A 185 4.90 0.93 19.60
CA PRO A 185 5.33 1.71 20.75
C PRO A 185 6.35 2.79 20.34
N GLU A 186 6.27 3.93 21.02
CA GLU A 186 7.11 5.11 20.75
C GLU A 186 8.60 4.85 21.03
N ALA A 187 8.90 4.05 22.05
CA ALA A 187 10.23 3.51 22.30
C ALA A 187 10.36 2.11 21.67
N ARG A 188 11.01 2.03 20.51
CA ARG A 188 11.35 0.73 19.89
C ARG A 188 12.36 0.01 20.77
N LYS A 189 12.06 -1.24 21.15
CA LYS A 189 13.05 -2.09 21.79
C LYS A 189 14.13 -2.41 20.76
N PRO A 190 15.43 -2.25 21.08
CA PRO A 190 16.51 -2.53 20.14
C PRO A 190 16.49 -3.96 19.58
N MET A 191 16.04 -4.93 20.38
CA MET A 191 15.94 -6.34 19.97
C MET A 191 14.71 -6.67 19.14
N ASP A 192 13.65 -5.86 19.17
CA ASP A 192 12.46 -6.07 18.34
C ASP A 192 11.86 -4.72 17.91
N PRO A 193 12.43 -4.11 16.85
CA PRO A 193 11.97 -2.83 16.33
C PRO A 193 10.58 -2.90 15.70
N TRP A 194 10.06 -4.11 15.44
CA TRP A 194 8.82 -4.37 14.72
C TRP A 194 7.74 -5.01 15.59
N ALA A 195 7.96 -5.12 16.90
CA ALA A 195 6.97 -5.55 17.87
C ALA A 195 5.70 -4.70 17.73
N CYS A 196 4.67 -5.27 17.09
CA CYS A 196 3.34 -4.69 17.16
C CYS A 196 2.83 -4.89 18.59
N LYS A 197 2.46 -3.79 19.25
CA LYS A 197 1.95 -3.88 20.61
C LYS A 197 0.48 -4.28 20.60
N GLU A 198 -0.32 -3.60 19.78
CA GLU A 198 -1.78 -3.71 19.74
C GLU A 198 -2.30 -3.32 18.35
N GLU A 199 -3.48 -3.81 17.99
CA GLU A 199 -4.26 -3.30 16.85
C GLU A 199 -5.37 -2.38 17.36
N ILE A 200 -5.62 -1.28 16.63
CA ILE A 200 -6.77 -0.39 16.89
C ILE A 200 -7.63 -0.27 15.64
N LEU A 201 -8.91 0.06 15.82
CA LEU A 201 -9.80 0.35 14.70
C LEU A 201 -9.34 1.60 13.97
N LEU A 202 -9.42 1.60 12.64
CA LEU A 202 -9.09 2.73 11.78
C LEU A 202 -9.91 3.98 12.18
N ALA A 203 -11.19 3.79 12.50
CA ALA A 203 -12.07 4.87 12.94
C ALA A 203 -11.54 5.54 14.22
N ASP A 204 -11.11 4.75 15.21
CA ASP A 204 -10.56 5.26 16.46
C ASP A 204 -9.23 5.98 16.23
N ALA A 205 -8.38 5.45 15.35
CA ALA A 205 -7.12 6.07 14.97
C ALA A 205 -7.33 7.44 14.30
N ILE A 206 -8.29 7.53 13.38
CA ILE A 206 -8.66 8.79 12.72
C ILE A 206 -9.24 9.78 13.74
N ALA A 207 -10.15 9.34 14.60
CA ALA A 207 -10.77 10.20 15.62
C ALA A 207 -9.73 10.75 16.61
N ALA A 208 -8.80 9.92 17.07
CA ALA A 208 -7.70 10.34 17.95
C ALA A 208 -6.80 11.38 17.26
N ASN A 209 -6.55 11.20 15.96
CA ASN A 209 -5.73 12.10 15.17
C ASN A 209 -6.41 13.45 14.89
N VAL A 210 -7.71 13.47 14.57
CA VAL A 210 -8.50 14.70 14.45
C VAL A 210 -8.52 15.47 15.77
N SER A 211 -8.73 14.76 16.89
CA SER A 211 -8.68 15.39 18.23
C SER A 211 -7.30 16.01 18.52
N ARG A 212 -6.22 15.37 18.07
CA ARG A 212 -4.86 15.92 18.19
C ARG A 212 -4.70 17.20 17.35
N ALA A 213 -5.17 17.20 16.11
CA ALA A 213 -5.12 18.39 15.24
C ALA A 213 -5.88 19.57 15.86
N GLU A 214 -7.08 19.34 16.40
CA GLU A 214 -7.86 20.37 17.08
C GLU A 214 -7.15 20.92 18.33
N LYS A 215 -6.46 20.07 19.09
CA LYS A 215 -5.65 20.51 20.23
C LYS A 215 -4.47 21.36 19.78
N LYS A 216 -3.79 20.99 18.69
CA LYS A 216 -2.71 21.80 18.09
C LYS A 216 -3.20 23.17 17.63
N LYS A 217 -4.40 23.26 17.04
CA LYS A 217 -5.01 24.56 16.68
C LYS A 217 -5.22 25.49 17.88
N LYS A 218 -5.48 24.91 19.06
CA LYS A 218 -5.69 25.65 20.32
C LYS A 218 -4.38 26.00 21.03
N CYS A 219 -3.30 25.26 20.78
CA CYS A 219 -2.01 25.44 21.41
C CYS A 219 -1.00 25.96 20.38
N ARG A 220 -0.61 27.24 20.47
CA ARG A 220 0.52 27.74 19.68
C ARG A 220 1.80 27.00 20.12
N VAL A 221 2.48 26.31 19.21
CA VAL A 221 3.79 25.76 19.53
C VAL A 221 4.73 26.95 19.62
N VAL A 222 5.15 27.26 20.83
CA VAL A 222 6.20 28.24 21.04
C VAL A 222 7.49 27.44 21.13
N CYS A 223 8.26 27.37 20.05
CA CYS A 223 9.65 26.97 20.17
C CYS A 223 10.37 28.13 20.85
N ARG A 224 10.40 28.10 22.19
CA ARG A 224 11.37 28.90 22.92
C ARG A 224 12.73 28.34 22.57
N THR A 225 13.41 28.95 21.62
CA THR A 225 14.87 28.92 21.60
C THR A 225 15.31 29.60 22.89
N HIS A 226 15.40 28.85 23.99
CA HIS A 226 16.14 29.32 25.14
C HIS A 226 17.51 29.71 24.60
N GLY A 227 17.82 31.01 24.64
CA GLY A 227 19.05 31.53 24.06
C GLY A 227 20.18 30.62 24.47
N VAL A 228 20.90 30.07 23.49
CA VAL A 228 22.05 29.20 23.72
C VAL A 228 23.16 30.09 24.29
N GLY A 229 23.00 30.46 25.56
CA GLY A 229 24.06 30.91 26.42
C GLY A 229 24.89 29.67 26.73
N SER A 230 26.17 29.73 26.36
CA SER A 230 27.19 28.81 26.84
C SER A 230 26.99 28.54 28.34
N ALA A 231 26.83 27.26 28.68
CA ALA A 231 26.53 26.71 30.00
C ALA A 231 25.07 26.89 30.46
N HIS A 232 24.28 25.80 30.44
CA HIS A 232 23.73 25.14 31.63
C HIS A 232 22.83 23.96 31.22
N HIS A 233 22.86 22.92 32.06
CA HIS A 233 22.13 21.66 31.90
C HIS A 233 20.63 21.88 31.81
N ALA A 234 19.98 21.26 30.81
CA ALA A 234 18.54 21.21 30.71
C ALA A 234 17.97 20.31 31.82
N LYS A 235 17.38 20.93 32.86
CA LYS A 235 16.36 20.31 33.70
C LYS A 235 15.02 20.91 33.31
N PHE A 236 14.14 20.07 32.77
CA PHE A 236 12.77 20.42 32.41
C PHE A 236 11.85 19.93 33.55
N ASP A 237 11.47 20.85 34.44
CA ASP A 237 10.48 20.55 35.48
C ASP A 237 9.07 20.83 34.94
N GLY A 238 8.32 19.76 34.68
CA GLY A 238 6.86 19.80 34.62
C GLY A 238 6.23 19.64 33.23
N VAL A 239 5.78 18.40 32.95
CA VAL A 239 5.00 17.90 31.81
C VAL A 239 5.80 17.66 30.52
N PRO A 240 6.11 16.40 30.17
CA PRO A 240 6.60 16.10 28.84
C PRO A 240 5.45 16.29 27.86
N VAL A 241 5.48 17.38 27.09
CA VAL A 241 4.87 17.34 25.76
C VAL A 241 5.80 16.45 24.95
N SER A 242 5.47 15.17 24.86
CA SER A 242 6.03 14.30 23.84
C SER A 242 5.74 14.96 22.50
N VAL A 243 6.74 15.65 21.95
CA VAL A 243 6.80 15.93 20.53
C VAL A 243 7.05 14.56 19.90
N PRO A 244 6.09 13.95 19.19
CA PRO A 244 6.43 12.84 18.33
C PRO A 244 7.23 13.50 17.20
N THR A 245 8.55 13.54 17.36
CA THR A 245 9.41 13.65 16.20
C THR A 245 9.33 12.29 15.53
N ILE A 246 8.21 12.05 14.84
CA ILE A 246 8.24 11.18 13.68
C ILE A 246 9.09 11.98 12.70
N ALA A 247 10.41 11.85 12.82
CA ALA A 247 11.30 12.22 11.74
C ALA A 247 10.78 11.43 10.54
N PRO A 248 10.27 12.09 9.49
CA PRO A 248 9.82 11.37 8.32
C PRO A 248 11.09 10.97 7.57
N GLN A 249 11.81 9.96 8.09
CA GLN A 249 12.93 9.34 7.38
C GLN A 249 12.46 8.76 6.04
N GLY A 250 11.15 8.53 5.86
CA GLY A 250 10.55 8.18 4.56
C GLY A 250 10.54 9.32 3.52
N LEU A 251 10.62 10.58 3.93
CA LEU A 251 10.61 11.73 2.99
C LEU A 251 12.02 12.07 2.49
N ALA A 252 13.06 11.73 3.27
CA ALA A 252 14.45 11.82 2.84
C ALA A 252 14.81 10.80 1.74
N ILE A 253 14.11 9.66 1.68
CA ILE A 253 14.33 8.63 0.66
C ILE A 253 13.71 9.04 -0.69
N LEU A 254 12.57 9.74 -0.69
CA LEU A 254 11.92 10.22 -1.92
C LEU A 254 12.64 11.42 -2.56
N LEU A 255 13.31 12.27 -1.78
CA LEU A 255 14.06 13.42 -2.30
C LEU A 255 15.49 13.06 -2.78
N ALA A 256 16.04 11.92 -2.33
CA ALA A 256 17.35 11.45 -2.76
C ALA A 256 17.33 10.89 -4.21
N ASP A 257 16.23 10.28 -4.65
CA ASP A 257 16.12 9.68 -5.99
C ASP A 257 15.84 10.69 -7.11
N THR A 258 15.36 11.90 -6.79
CA THR A 258 15.15 12.96 -7.80
C THR A 258 16.39 13.81 -8.07
N ALA A 259 17.47 13.64 -7.31
CA ALA A 259 18.66 14.48 -7.40
C ALA A 259 19.81 13.86 -8.24
N THR A 260 19.70 12.61 -8.67
CA THR A 260 20.78 11.88 -9.38
C THR A 260 20.73 11.96 -10.91
N HIS A 261 19.81 12.73 -11.51
CA HIS A 261 19.70 12.85 -12.98
C HIS A 261 19.96 14.25 -13.57
N THR A 262 20.80 15.04 -12.92
CA THR A 262 21.42 16.28 -13.47
C THR A 262 22.80 16.35 -12.83
N GLU A 263 23.97 16.22 -13.46
CA GLU A 263 24.49 16.50 -14.80
C GLU A 263 25.52 15.37 -15.10
N VAL A 264 26.02 15.07 -16.32
CA VAL A 264 26.93 15.87 -17.13
C VAL A 264 27.10 15.16 -18.48
N SER A 265 26.90 15.87 -19.59
CA SER A 265 27.81 15.78 -20.74
C SER A 265 27.96 17.16 -21.36
N LYS A 266 28.98 17.89 -20.91
CA LYS A 266 29.63 18.90 -21.74
C LYS A 266 30.64 18.15 -22.59
N ASP A 267 30.37 18.04 -23.88
CA ASP A 267 31.45 18.03 -24.85
C ASP A 267 31.12 18.98 -25.99
N GLU A 268 32.15 19.73 -26.36
CA GLU A 268 32.15 20.91 -27.18
C GLU A 268 32.39 20.50 -28.63
N ALA A 269 31.39 20.64 -29.50
CA ALA A 269 31.62 20.72 -30.95
C ALA A 269 30.47 21.46 -31.65
N SER A 270 30.76 22.70 -32.04
CA SER A 270 29.95 23.46 -33.03
C SER A 270 29.93 22.71 -34.37
N PRO A 271 28.85 22.78 -35.17
CA PRO A 271 28.88 23.74 -36.27
C PRO A 271 27.53 24.34 -36.70
N ARG A 272 27.58 25.65 -36.95
CA ARG A 272 27.13 26.37 -38.17
C ARG A 272 25.82 25.94 -38.87
N LEU A 273 24.87 26.88 -38.83
CA LEU A 273 24.20 27.49 -39.99
C LEU A 273 23.88 26.56 -41.18
N LEU A 274 22.63 26.09 -41.26
CA LEU A 274 21.94 25.92 -42.54
C LEU A 274 20.47 26.34 -42.44
N ARG A 275 20.28 27.59 -42.85
CA ARG A 275 19.16 28.16 -43.62
C ARG A 275 18.21 27.11 -44.24
N SER A 276 16.98 27.02 -43.74
CA SER A 276 15.86 26.39 -44.45
C SER A 276 14.87 27.46 -44.88
N SER A 277 14.93 27.79 -46.17
CA SER A 277 13.89 28.50 -46.91
C SER A 277 12.72 27.55 -47.16
N SER A 278 11.58 27.83 -46.55
CA SER A 278 10.30 27.19 -46.86
C SER A 278 9.50 28.12 -47.77
N LEU A 279 9.13 27.64 -48.97
CA LEU A 279 7.93 27.93 -49.80
C LEU A 279 8.23 27.39 -51.22
N PRO A 280 7.25 26.86 -52.01
CA PRO A 280 5.94 27.50 -52.28
C PRO A 280 4.71 26.56 -52.21
N VAL A 281 3.54 27.10 -51.80
CA VAL A 281 2.34 27.48 -52.59
C VAL A 281 1.54 26.30 -53.14
N MET A 282 0.22 26.28 -52.89
CA MET A 282 -0.84 26.17 -53.92
C MET A 282 -2.22 26.41 -53.30
N HIS A 283 -2.85 27.52 -53.69
CA HIS A 283 -4.30 27.61 -53.84
C HIS A 283 -4.63 28.62 -54.94
N SER A 284 -4.79 28.14 -56.17
CA SER A 284 -5.99 28.28 -57.03
C SER A 284 -5.79 27.43 -58.27
#